data_AF-A0A847YAI2-F1
#
_entry.id   AF-A0A847YAI2-F1
#
_cell.length_a   1.000
_cell.length_b   1.000
_cell.length_c   1.000
_cell.angle_alpha   90.00
_cell.angle_beta   90.00
_cell.angle_gamma   90.00
#
_symmetry.space_group_name_H-M   'P 1'
#
loop_
_entity.id
_entity.type
_entity.pdbx_description
1 polymer ?
#
loop_
_entity_poly.entity_id
_entity_poly.type
_entity_poly.pdbx_seq_one_letter_code
_entity_poly.pdbx_strand_id
1 'polypeptide(L)'
;MPWVTTHRGLRRSYGSAMGRMAKLVVWVPAAVLTCLSAQAQQYGATGGMPAAGGGPSAYVQPSGVPVAGAEAVAPGLAAAPQPTLLPPPFVLSPAEQSQLERVLKAWEERSAAIKTFECDFTRWEFDPVAGSPNEPARISRGKILYAAPDKGLFRVDEEVREGRFQPAVLPERWLCDGRSIYEYRFETKQVVETVLPPELRGKAITEGPLPFLFGASAESLLRRYYMRVITPSNVQNEIWLEAHPKYQQEAANFLKAELILKLPTMEVFALQLFYPSAHPSTQARKVYQFERLKVNAVDPLRIFKEDPFKPNLPDRSWSQTVESSGTAPNGAAAPSIGARPMPQLPR
;
A
#
# COMPACT_ATOMS: atom_id res chain seq x y z
N MET A 1 -45.19 -47.41 27.42
CA MET A 1 -44.59 -47.04 28.73
C MET A 1 -43.17 -47.61 28.76
N PRO A 2 -42.10 -46.99 29.31
CA PRO A 2 -41.96 -45.74 30.09
C PRO A 2 -40.94 -44.71 29.48
N TRP A 3 -41.11 -43.37 29.67
CA TRP A 3 -40.40 -42.39 30.56
C TRP A 3 -39.31 -41.49 29.88
N VAL A 4 -39.49 -40.14 29.85
CA VAL A 4 -38.82 -39.04 30.65
C VAL A 4 -37.34 -38.81 30.22
N THR A 5 -36.80 -37.64 29.82
CA THR A 5 -36.52 -36.40 30.62
C THR A 5 -35.77 -35.34 29.79
N THR A 6 -36.24 -34.09 29.86
CA THR A 6 -35.62 -32.75 30.05
C THR A 6 -34.26 -32.29 29.47
N HIS A 7 -34.31 -31.00 29.07
CA HIS A 7 -33.29 -30.00 28.69
C HIS A 7 -32.01 -29.84 29.56
N ARG A 8 -30.90 -29.49 28.89
CA ARG A 8 -30.02 -28.28 29.02
C ARG A 8 -28.55 -28.65 28.82
N GLY A 9 -27.85 -27.87 27.99
CA GLY A 9 -26.40 -27.92 27.89
C GLY A 9 -25.82 -27.13 26.71
N LEU A 10 -25.98 -25.80 26.73
CA LEU A 10 -25.26 -24.89 25.84
C LEU A 10 -23.74 -25.05 26.06
N ARG A 11 -23.00 -25.47 25.02
CA ARG A 11 -21.61 -25.08 24.81
C ARG A 11 -21.46 -24.55 23.38
N ARG A 12 -21.28 -23.24 23.26
CA ARG A 12 -20.88 -22.58 22.02
C ARG A 12 -19.45 -23.00 21.68
N SER A 13 -19.29 -23.75 20.59
CA SER A 13 -18.03 -23.87 19.88
C SER A 13 -18.03 -22.82 18.77
N TYR A 14 -17.19 -21.79 18.90
CA TYR A 14 -16.84 -20.90 17.79
C TYR A 14 -15.70 -21.58 17.01
N GLY A 15 -15.95 -21.95 15.77
CA GLY A 15 -14.92 -22.51 14.89
C GLY A 15 -15.51 -23.28 13.73
N SER A 16 -15.91 -22.58 12.66
CA SER A 16 -16.03 -23.20 11.33
C SER A 16 -16.11 -22.12 10.24
N ALA A 17 -14.96 -21.57 9.85
CA ALA A 17 -14.78 -20.87 8.57
C ALA A 17 -13.31 -20.80 8.10
N MET A 18 -12.38 -21.51 8.73
CA MET A 18 -10.95 -21.56 8.35
C MET A 18 -10.51 -22.99 8.07
N GLY A 19 -11.28 -23.69 7.24
CA GLY A 19 -11.16 -25.13 7.01
C GLY A 19 -10.86 -25.53 5.58
N ARG A 20 -9.96 -24.83 4.88
CA ARG A 20 -9.22 -25.39 3.73
C ARG A 20 -7.82 -24.77 3.65
N MET A 21 -6.99 -25.03 4.67
CA MET A 21 -5.54 -25.15 4.51
C MET A 21 -4.97 -25.98 5.65
N ALA A 22 -4.05 -26.87 5.29
CA ALA A 22 -3.15 -27.64 6.14
C ALA A 22 -3.75 -28.71 7.07
N LYS A 23 -3.71 -29.98 6.62
CA LYS A 23 -3.35 -31.13 7.45
C LYS A 23 -2.71 -32.25 6.61
N LEU A 24 -1.40 -32.45 6.76
CA LEU A 24 -0.83 -33.67 7.34
C LEU A 24 0.70 -33.49 7.50
N VAL A 25 1.15 -33.42 8.76
CA VAL A 25 2.56 -33.61 9.12
C VAL A 25 2.64 -34.97 9.80
N VAL A 26 3.42 -35.88 9.21
CA VAL A 26 3.88 -37.12 9.86
C VAL A 26 5.39 -36.98 10.01
N TRP A 27 5.86 -37.31 11.21
CA TRP A 27 7.23 -37.15 11.69
C TRP A 27 8.00 -38.48 11.51
N VAL A 28 9.22 -38.45 10.96
CA VAL A 28 10.24 -39.51 11.11
C VAL A 28 11.65 -38.84 11.11
N PRO A 29 12.61 -39.25 11.97
CA PRO A 29 13.89 -38.56 12.17
C PRO A 29 15.13 -39.23 11.51
N ALA A 30 16.28 -38.52 11.63
CA ALA A 30 17.68 -38.94 11.40
C ALA A 30 18.17 -38.91 9.92
N ALA A 31 19.39 -38.54 9.53
CA ALA A 31 20.67 -38.30 10.21
C ALA A 31 21.62 -37.44 9.32
N VAL A 32 22.51 -36.65 9.96
CA VAL A 32 23.97 -36.51 9.78
C VAL A 32 24.60 -36.59 8.35
N LEU A 33 25.38 -35.56 7.93
CA LEU A 33 26.87 -35.54 7.77
C LEU A 33 27.38 -34.37 6.84
N THR A 34 28.33 -33.58 7.38
CA THR A 34 29.52 -32.89 6.79
C THR A 34 29.51 -31.99 5.52
N CYS A 35 30.04 -30.77 5.74
CA CYS A 35 31.14 -30.04 5.05
C CYS A 35 31.29 -30.06 3.52
N LEU A 36 31.37 -28.88 2.87
CA LEU A 36 32.64 -28.30 2.34
C LEU A 36 32.45 -26.88 1.74
N SER A 37 33.53 -26.12 1.89
CA SER A 37 34.01 -24.84 1.34
C SER A 37 33.58 -24.28 -0.04
N ALA A 38 33.55 -22.95 -0.08
CA ALA A 38 34.19 -22.00 -1.02
C ALA A 38 33.98 -22.12 -2.54
N GLN A 39 33.60 -21.00 -3.20
CA GLN A 39 34.51 -20.17 -4.00
C GLN A 39 33.76 -19.02 -4.71
N ALA A 40 34.41 -17.86 -4.72
CA ALA A 40 34.07 -16.71 -5.53
C ALA A 40 34.49 -16.95 -6.99
N GLN A 41 33.69 -16.47 -7.95
CA GLN A 41 34.12 -16.32 -9.34
C GLN A 41 33.89 -14.90 -9.83
N GLN A 42 35.02 -14.21 -10.00
CA GLN A 42 35.20 -13.04 -10.85
C GLN A 42 35.05 -13.46 -12.32
N TYR A 43 34.39 -12.63 -13.13
CA TYR A 43 34.48 -12.70 -14.59
C TYR A 43 34.93 -11.35 -15.16
N GLY A 44 36.22 -11.32 -15.52
CA GLY A 44 36.74 -10.98 -16.85
C GLY A 44 36.25 -9.73 -17.59
N ALA A 45 37.17 -8.77 -17.72
CA ALA A 45 37.19 -7.73 -18.74
C ALA A 45 38.19 -8.09 -19.85
N THR A 46 37.86 -7.85 -21.13
CA THR A 46 38.84 -7.77 -22.23
C THR A 46 38.34 -6.89 -23.38
N GLY A 47 39.21 -5.99 -23.84
CA GLY A 47 39.27 -5.39 -25.18
C GLY A 47 38.62 -4.01 -25.31
N GLY A 48 39.26 -2.94 -25.78
CA GLY A 48 40.60 -2.71 -26.33
C GLY A 48 40.68 -1.25 -26.79
N MET A 49 41.82 -0.59 -26.58
CA MET A 49 42.13 0.75 -27.11
C MET A 49 42.68 0.66 -28.55
N PRO A 50 42.73 1.80 -29.26
CA PRO A 50 44.06 2.42 -29.41
C PRO A 50 44.08 3.95 -29.19
N ALA A 51 45.26 4.41 -28.73
CA ALA A 51 45.76 5.79 -28.77
C ALA A 51 46.23 6.14 -30.21
N ALA A 52 46.63 7.34 -30.64
CA ALA A 52 47.10 8.58 -30.04
C ALA A 52 47.08 9.70 -31.13
N GLY A 53 47.24 10.97 -30.74
CA GLY A 53 47.65 12.04 -31.67
C GLY A 53 47.29 13.45 -31.17
N GLY A 54 48.30 14.26 -30.84
CA GLY A 54 48.13 15.56 -30.17
C GLY A 54 48.33 16.80 -31.06
N GLY A 55 47.66 17.89 -30.66
CA GLY A 55 47.98 19.33 -30.82
C GLY A 55 48.14 19.94 -32.23
N PRO A 56 48.17 21.30 -32.38
CA PRO A 56 47.90 22.37 -31.42
C PRO A 56 46.79 23.35 -31.86
N SER A 57 46.49 24.29 -30.96
CA SER A 57 45.52 25.40 -31.11
C SER A 57 45.79 26.32 -32.31
N ALA A 58 44.73 26.75 -32.98
CA ALA A 58 44.70 27.98 -33.77
C ALA A 58 43.32 28.65 -33.60
N TYR A 59 43.34 29.86 -33.03
CA TYR A 59 42.23 30.79 -33.02
C TYR A 59 41.99 31.31 -34.44
N VAL A 60 40.76 31.18 -34.94
CA VAL A 60 40.27 31.97 -36.09
C VAL A 60 38.86 32.45 -35.76
N GLN A 61 38.72 33.76 -35.55
CA GLN A 61 37.44 34.46 -35.68
C GLN A 61 37.11 34.62 -37.17
N PRO A 62 35.83 34.56 -37.54
CA PRO A 62 35.34 35.43 -38.59
C PRO A 62 34.15 36.27 -38.13
N SER A 63 34.27 37.56 -38.43
CA SER A 63 33.28 38.60 -38.27
C SER A 63 32.16 38.49 -39.31
N GLY A 64 30.91 38.58 -38.85
CA GLY A 64 29.83 39.39 -39.44
C GLY A 64 29.26 39.03 -40.82
N VAL A 65 28.02 38.50 -40.81
CA VAL A 65 26.98 38.83 -41.81
C VAL A 65 25.62 38.85 -41.10
N PRO A 66 24.80 39.92 -41.19
CA PRO A 66 23.46 39.94 -40.59
C PRO A 66 22.46 39.33 -41.58
N VAL A 67 21.84 38.20 -41.21
CA VAL A 67 20.66 37.68 -41.91
C VAL A 67 19.43 38.07 -41.13
N ALA A 68 18.62 38.93 -41.75
CA ALA A 68 17.29 39.30 -41.32
C ALA A 68 16.31 38.11 -41.47
N GLY A 69 15.38 37.99 -40.52
CA GLY A 69 14.11 37.29 -40.71
C GLY A 69 14.11 35.78 -40.45
N ALA A 70 14.21 35.38 -39.19
CA ALA A 70 13.63 34.13 -38.73
C ALA A 70 12.79 34.43 -37.47
N GLU A 71 11.47 34.47 -37.63
CA GLU A 71 10.54 34.45 -36.52
C GLU A 71 10.85 33.22 -35.67
N ALA A 72 11.31 33.46 -34.44
CA ALA A 72 11.49 32.43 -33.45
C ALA A 72 10.12 31.84 -33.13
N VAL A 73 9.86 30.64 -33.67
CA VAL A 73 8.75 29.79 -33.23
C VAL A 73 8.98 29.55 -31.75
N ALA A 74 8.10 30.12 -30.91
CA ALA A 74 8.14 29.93 -29.47
C ALA A 74 8.22 28.42 -29.16
N PRO A 75 9.10 27.98 -28.25
CA PRO A 75 9.12 26.59 -27.81
C PRO A 75 7.72 26.25 -27.28
N GLY A 76 7.04 25.33 -27.97
CA GLY A 76 5.73 24.84 -27.56
C GLY A 76 5.82 24.35 -26.12
N LEU A 77 4.93 24.88 -25.28
CA LEU A 77 4.61 24.30 -23.98
C LEU A 77 4.35 22.81 -24.21
N ALA A 78 5.25 21.96 -23.72
CA ALA A 78 5.07 20.52 -23.75
C ALA A 78 3.71 20.24 -23.11
N ALA A 79 2.78 19.68 -23.88
CA ALA A 79 1.49 19.27 -23.38
C ALA A 79 1.73 18.32 -22.20
N ALA A 80 1.15 18.62 -21.05
CA ALA A 80 1.22 17.72 -19.90
C ALA A 80 0.69 16.34 -20.35
N PRO A 81 1.37 15.24 -20.00
CA PRO A 81 0.96 13.90 -20.41
C PRO A 81 -0.48 13.65 -19.97
N GLN A 82 -1.35 13.36 -20.94
CA GLN A 82 -2.75 12.99 -20.67
C GLN A 82 -2.77 11.66 -19.91
N PRO A 83 -3.61 11.52 -18.86
CA PRO A 83 -3.67 10.29 -18.09
C PRO A 83 -4.19 9.14 -18.96
N THR A 84 -3.38 8.09 -19.12
CA THR A 84 -3.75 6.90 -19.90
C THR A 84 -4.81 6.08 -19.17
N LEU A 85 -5.99 5.94 -19.79
CA LEU A 85 -7.09 5.12 -19.30
C LEU A 85 -6.92 3.65 -19.73
N LEU A 86 -7.12 2.72 -18.79
CA LEU A 86 -7.12 1.28 -18.99
C LEU A 86 -8.52 0.78 -19.37
N PRO A 87 -8.63 -0.29 -20.19
CA PRO A 87 -9.91 -0.89 -20.51
C PRO A 87 -10.57 -1.53 -19.28
N PRO A 88 -11.91 -1.57 -19.21
CA PRO A 88 -12.61 -2.25 -18.12
C PRO A 88 -12.34 -3.76 -18.14
N PRO A 89 -12.01 -4.39 -16.99
CA PRO A 89 -11.76 -5.82 -16.93
C PRO A 89 -13.05 -6.68 -16.93
N PHE A 90 -14.21 -6.04 -16.82
CA PHE A 90 -15.52 -6.69 -16.83
C PHE A 90 -16.62 -5.69 -17.26
N VAL A 91 -17.80 -6.22 -17.61
CA VAL A 91 -19.00 -5.44 -17.89
C VAL A 91 -20.07 -5.86 -16.87
N LEU A 92 -20.74 -4.89 -16.25
CA LEU A 92 -21.83 -5.14 -15.32
C LEU A 92 -23.17 -5.16 -16.03
N SER A 93 -24.05 -6.09 -15.65
CA SER A 93 -25.48 -6.01 -15.94
C SER A 93 -26.13 -4.84 -15.18
N PRO A 94 -27.31 -4.37 -15.61
CA PRO A 94 -28.03 -3.32 -14.88
C PRO A 94 -28.33 -3.67 -13.42
N ALA A 95 -28.57 -4.95 -13.14
CA ALA A 95 -28.82 -5.44 -11.78
C ALA A 95 -27.55 -5.38 -10.91
N GLU A 96 -26.40 -5.81 -11.44
CA GLU A 96 -25.10 -5.74 -10.75
C GLU A 96 -24.67 -4.29 -10.51
N GLN A 97 -24.87 -3.42 -11.50
CA GLN A 97 -24.60 -1.99 -11.36
C GLN A 97 -25.45 -1.38 -10.24
N SER A 98 -26.76 -1.63 -10.25
CA SER A 98 -27.67 -1.15 -9.21
C SER A 98 -27.30 -1.68 -7.82
N GLN A 99 -26.80 -2.92 -7.74
CA GLN A 99 -26.32 -3.49 -6.48
C GLN A 99 -25.06 -2.81 -5.98
N LEU A 100 -24.07 -2.61 -6.85
CA LEU A 100 -22.84 -1.92 -6.53
C LEU A 100 -23.13 -0.49 -6.03
N GLU A 101 -23.96 0.26 -6.75
CA GLU A 101 -24.34 1.63 -6.37
C GLU A 101 -24.98 1.69 -4.99
N ARG A 102 -25.87 0.75 -4.65
CA ARG A 102 -26.45 0.66 -3.29
C ARG A 102 -25.40 0.40 -2.22
N VAL A 103 -24.45 -0.51 -2.48
CA VAL A 103 -23.37 -0.81 -1.53
C VAL A 103 -22.48 0.41 -1.34
N LEU A 104 -22.04 1.03 -2.43
CA LEU A 104 -21.16 2.20 -2.37
C LEU A 104 -21.84 3.39 -1.69
N LYS A 105 -23.14 3.63 -1.97
CA LYS A 105 -23.90 4.67 -1.29
C LYS A 105 -24.03 4.42 0.22
N ALA A 106 -24.42 3.20 0.60
CA ALA A 106 -24.54 2.85 2.03
C ALA A 106 -23.19 2.94 2.76
N TRP A 107 -22.09 2.64 2.07
CA TRP A 107 -20.75 2.78 2.62
C TRP A 107 -20.30 4.24 2.72
N GLU A 108 -20.56 5.05 1.70
CA GLU A 108 -20.33 6.50 1.71
C GLU A 108 -21.08 7.16 2.87
N GLU A 109 -22.37 6.86 3.05
CA GLU A 109 -23.18 7.39 4.16
C GLU A 109 -22.58 7.08 5.53
N ARG A 110 -22.00 5.89 5.70
CA ARG A 110 -21.36 5.47 6.95
C ARG A 110 -20.00 6.12 7.15
N SER A 111 -19.20 6.19 6.09
CA SER A 111 -17.84 6.71 6.16
C SER A 111 -17.78 8.24 6.24
N ALA A 112 -18.76 8.96 5.69
CA ALA A 112 -18.86 10.42 5.76
C ALA A 112 -18.98 10.96 7.20
N ALA A 113 -19.45 10.15 8.15
CA ALA A 113 -19.54 10.52 9.56
C ALA A 113 -18.22 10.34 10.33
N ILE A 114 -17.19 9.73 9.72
CA ILE A 114 -15.93 9.42 10.38
C ILE A 114 -15.06 10.68 10.46
N LYS A 115 -14.87 11.20 11.67
CA LYS A 115 -13.92 12.29 11.96
C LYS A 115 -12.60 11.76 12.49
N THR A 116 -12.65 10.68 13.25
CA THR A 116 -11.47 9.97 13.73
C THR A 116 -11.66 8.48 13.59
N PHE A 117 -10.59 7.78 13.22
CA PHE A 117 -10.57 6.34 13.09
C PHE A 117 -9.27 5.80 13.70
N GLU A 118 -9.39 4.76 14.50
CA GLU A 118 -8.25 4.00 15.01
C GLU A 118 -8.56 2.52 14.79
N CYS A 119 -7.59 1.76 14.28
CA CYS A 119 -7.64 0.31 14.30
C CYS A 119 -6.25 -0.28 14.48
N ASP A 120 -6.25 -1.52 14.94
CA ASP A 120 -5.07 -2.36 14.82
C ASP A 120 -5.24 -3.22 13.57
N PHE A 121 -4.13 -3.65 12.97
CA PHE A 121 -4.17 -4.55 11.84
C PHE A 121 -3.20 -5.72 12.03
N THR A 122 -3.56 -6.84 11.42
CA THR A 122 -2.59 -7.89 11.05
C THR A 122 -2.42 -7.86 9.54
N ARG A 123 -1.18 -7.91 9.06
CA ARG A 123 -0.83 -7.93 7.64
C ARG A 123 -0.10 -9.21 7.29
N TRP A 124 -0.54 -9.88 6.24
CA TRP A 124 0.11 -11.02 5.61
C TRP A 124 0.65 -10.62 4.24
N GLU A 125 1.93 -10.85 4.01
CA GLU A 125 2.59 -10.56 2.75
C GLU A 125 2.93 -11.88 2.06
N PHE A 126 2.35 -12.09 0.88
CA PHE A 126 2.61 -13.24 0.03
C PHE A 126 3.51 -12.78 -1.10
N ASP A 127 4.75 -13.28 -1.09
CA ASP A 127 5.75 -13.02 -2.12
C ASP A 127 6.10 -14.35 -2.80
N PRO A 128 5.78 -14.52 -4.09
CA PRO A 128 6.05 -15.76 -4.83
C PRO A 128 7.54 -16.03 -5.05
N VAL A 129 8.42 -15.04 -4.87
CA VAL A 129 9.87 -15.22 -4.99
C VAL A 129 10.45 -15.81 -3.71
N ALA A 130 9.86 -15.48 -2.56
CA ALA A 130 10.38 -15.84 -1.24
C ALA A 130 9.72 -17.07 -0.60
N GLY A 131 8.64 -17.62 -1.17
CA GLY A 131 7.93 -18.75 -0.55
C GLY A 131 6.82 -19.39 -1.37
N SER A 132 6.09 -20.30 -0.73
CA SER A 132 4.90 -20.94 -1.30
C SER A 132 3.81 -19.89 -1.57
N PRO A 133 3.10 -19.92 -2.72
CA PRO A 133 2.05 -18.93 -3.06
C PRO A 133 0.93 -18.79 -2.02
N ASN A 134 0.77 -19.82 -1.18
CA ASN A 134 -0.27 -19.96 -0.19
C ASN A 134 0.21 -19.73 1.25
N GLU A 135 1.50 -19.50 1.46
CA GLU A 135 2.06 -19.22 2.76
C GLU A 135 2.60 -17.79 2.78
N PRO A 136 2.28 -17.00 3.82
CA PRO A 136 2.79 -15.66 3.93
C PRO A 136 4.31 -15.70 4.16
N ALA A 137 5.07 -14.99 3.33
CA ALA A 137 6.49 -14.76 3.53
C ALA A 137 6.75 -13.90 4.78
N ARG A 138 5.80 -13.02 5.12
CA ARG A 138 5.87 -12.17 6.32
C ARG A 138 4.47 -11.97 6.91
N ILE A 139 4.41 -12.00 8.25
CA ILE A 139 3.21 -11.64 9.01
C ILE A 139 3.60 -10.54 9.99
N SER A 140 2.85 -9.42 9.98
CA SER A 140 3.14 -8.26 10.80
C SER A 140 1.89 -7.70 11.46
N ARG A 141 2.06 -6.92 12.53
CA ARG A 141 1.00 -6.21 13.24
C ARG A 141 1.36 -4.76 13.45
N GLY A 142 0.33 -3.94 13.50
CA GLY A 142 0.50 -2.51 13.60
C GLY A 142 -0.78 -1.76 13.89
N LYS A 143 -0.70 -0.45 13.75
CA LYS A 143 -1.78 0.49 14.05
C LYS A 143 -1.99 1.47 12.90
N ILE A 144 -3.26 1.79 12.66
CA ILE A 144 -3.68 2.87 11.77
C ILE A 144 -4.44 3.88 12.61
N LEU A 145 -4.09 5.16 12.47
CA LEU A 145 -4.85 6.28 12.98
C LEU A 145 -5.21 7.22 11.83
N TYR A 146 -6.39 7.80 11.91
CA TYR A 146 -6.85 8.85 11.03
C TYR A 146 -7.60 9.91 11.83
N ALA A 147 -7.40 11.16 11.43
CA ALA A 147 -8.23 12.27 11.85
C ALA A 147 -8.47 13.20 10.66
N ALA A 148 -9.73 13.54 10.44
CA ALA A 148 -10.14 14.45 9.39
C ALA A 148 -9.49 15.84 9.57
N PRO A 149 -9.19 16.56 8.47
CA PRO A 149 -9.41 16.12 7.09
C PRO A 149 -8.32 15.18 6.55
N ASP A 150 -7.07 15.30 7.02
CA ASP A 150 -5.92 14.75 6.29
C ASP A 150 -4.75 14.34 7.20
N LYS A 151 -5.07 13.96 8.45
CA LYS A 151 -4.08 13.41 9.37
C LYS A 151 -4.15 11.89 9.34
N GLY A 152 -2.99 11.27 9.20
CA GLY A 152 -2.86 9.82 9.10
C GLY A 152 -1.64 9.33 9.84
N LEU A 153 -1.71 8.13 10.40
CA LEU A 153 -0.54 7.40 10.90
C LEU A 153 -0.71 5.95 10.53
N PHE A 154 0.34 5.37 10.00
CA PHE A 154 0.48 3.94 9.82
C PHE A 154 1.81 3.53 10.46
N ARG A 155 1.77 2.47 11.24
CA ARG A 155 3.00 1.86 11.75
C ARG A 155 2.88 0.35 11.85
N VAL A 156 4.00 -0.32 11.63
CA VAL A 156 4.22 -1.74 11.90
C VAL A 156 5.11 -1.84 13.13
N ASP A 157 4.58 -2.43 14.19
CA ASP A 157 5.25 -2.52 15.50
C ASP A 157 5.85 -3.92 15.72
N GLU A 158 5.19 -4.96 15.22
CA GLU A 158 5.56 -6.36 15.47
C GLU A 158 5.54 -7.20 14.19
N GLU A 159 6.32 -8.28 14.20
CA GLU A 159 6.27 -9.31 13.16
C GLU A 159 6.43 -10.72 13.74
N VAL A 160 5.96 -11.72 13.01
CA VAL A 160 6.10 -13.12 13.43
C VAL A 160 7.52 -13.59 13.16
N ARG A 161 8.20 -13.99 14.24
CA ARG A 161 9.50 -14.68 14.21
C ARG A 161 9.44 -15.87 15.16
N GLU A 162 9.91 -17.03 14.71
CA GLU A 162 9.91 -18.26 15.51
C GLU A 162 8.50 -18.61 16.03
N GLY A 163 7.47 -18.35 15.21
CA GLY A 163 6.07 -18.62 15.53
C GLY A 163 5.43 -17.68 16.56
N ARG A 164 6.10 -16.58 16.94
CA ARG A 164 5.59 -15.59 17.91
C ARG A 164 5.72 -14.16 17.38
N PHE A 165 4.83 -13.28 17.82
CA PHE A 165 5.01 -11.84 17.57
C PHE A 165 6.16 -11.31 18.41
N GLN A 166 7.08 -10.62 17.75
CA GLN A 166 8.25 -9.96 18.33
C GLN A 166 8.35 -8.55 17.72
N PRO A 167 9.11 -7.62 18.32
CA PRO A 167 9.37 -6.32 17.69
C PRO A 167 9.84 -6.48 16.24
N ALA A 168 9.24 -5.72 15.33
CA ALA A 168 9.53 -5.83 13.90
C ALA A 168 11.02 -5.56 13.63
N VAL A 169 11.69 -6.44 12.87
CA VAL A 169 13.06 -6.22 12.40
C VAL A 169 13.09 -5.10 11.35
N LEU A 170 12.04 -5.05 10.51
CA LEU A 170 11.81 -4.01 9.53
C LEU A 170 10.54 -3.23 9.91
N PRO A 171 10.60 -2.35 10.93
CA PRO A 171 9.47 -1.52 11.27
C PRO A 171 9.16 -0.56 10.12
N GLU A 172 7.90 -0.23 9.99
CA GLU A 172 7.41 0.76 9.03
C GLU A 172 6.71 1.84 9.84
N ARG A 173 6.95 3.10 9.49
CA ARG A 173 6.20 4.21 10.04
C ARG A 173 6.14 5.34 9.03
N TRP A 174 4.93 5.76 8.75
CA TRP A 174 4.69 7.03 8.10
C TRP A 174 3.51 7.74 8.77
N LEU A 175 3.51 9.05 8.70
CA LEU A 175 2.41 9.86 9.19
C LEU A 175 2.22 11.08 8.29
N CYS A 176 0.98 11.56 8.22
CA CYS A 176 0.62 12.81 7.60
C CYS A 176 0.06 13.74 8.69
N ASP A 177 0.56 14.96 8.76
CA ASP A 177 0.04 15.99 9.69
C ASP A 177 -1.03 16.90 9.05
N GLY A 178 -1.37 16.65 7.78
CA GLY A 178 -2.26 17.46 6.94
C GLY A 178 -1.54 18.52 6.11
N ARG A 179 -0.21 18.67 6.27
CA ARG A 179 0.63 19.59 5.49
C ARG A 179 1.81 18.89 4.85
N SER A 180 2.30 17.81 5.45
CA SER A 180 3.44 17.06 4.99
C SER A 180 3.29 15.60 5.37
N ILE A 181 3.90 14.74 4.55
CA ILE A 181 4.04 13.32 4.82
C ILE A 181 5.44 13.08 5.37
N TYR A 182 5.54 12.37 6.47
CA TYR A 182 6.79 12.02 7.12
C TYR A 182 6.98 10.51 7.03
N GLU A 183 8.04 10.08 6.36
CA GLU A 183 8.44 8.68 6.24
C GLU A 183 9.64 8.42 7.17
N TYR A 184 9.54 7.39 8.02
CA TYR A 184 10.62 6.99 8.90
C TYR A 184 11.41 5.86 8.23
N ARG A 185 12.62 6.19 7.77
CA ARG A 185 13.57 5.26 7.18
C ARG A 185 14.46 4.70 8.27
N PHE A 186 14.07 3.55 8.79
CA PHE A 186 14.75 2.93 9.94
C PHE A 186 16.16 2.42 9.60
N GLU A 187 16.42 2.01 8.35
CA GLU A 187 17.76 1.59 7.94
C GLU A 187 18.77 2.74 7.97
N THR A 188 18.36 3.94 7.55
CA THR A 188 19.23 5.13 7.47
C THR A 188 19.06 6.08 8.63
N LYS A 189 18.13 5.79 9.56
CA LYS A 189 17.75 6.67 10.68
C LYS A 189 17.39 8.08 10.22
N GLN A 190 16.53 8.14 9.21
CA GLN A 190 16.04 9.40 8.65
C GLN A 190 14.53 9.53 8.77
N VAL A 191 14.07 10.73 9.08
CA VAL A 191 12.70 11.15 8.82
C VAL A 191 12.72 12.00 7.55
N VAL A 192 12.11 11.48 6.48
CA VAL A 192 11.96 12.19 5.21
C VAL A 192 10.62 12.90 5.22
N GLU A 193 10.64 14.22 5.11
CA GLU A 193 9.46 15.08 5.04
C GLU A 193 9.18 15.45 3.58
N THR A 194 8.04 15.01 3.06
CA THR A 194 7.52 15.44 1.76
C THR A 194 6.42 16.46 1.97
N VAL A 195 6.67 17.71 1.59
CA VAL A 195 5.68 18.79 1.73
C VAL A 195 4.54 18.57 0.74
N LEU A 196 3.31 18.55 1.24
CA LEU A 196 2.13 18.47 0.37
C LEU A 196 1.93 19.81 -0.34
N PRO A 197 1.76 19.79 -1.67
CA PRO A 197 1.42 21.00 -2.39
C PRO A 197 0.04 21.50 -1.93
N PRO A 198 -0.22 22.82 -1.96
CA PRO A 198 -1.43 23.42 -1.40
C PRO A 198 -2.74 22.76 -1.85
N GLU A 199 -2.80 22.31 -3.10
CA GLU A 199 -3.96 21.67 -3.73
C GLU A 199 -4.28 20.27 -3.18
N LEU A 200 -3.29 19.56 -2.60
CA LEU A 200 -3.46 18.23 -2.02
C LEU A 200 -3.69 18.25 -0.51
N ARG A 201 -3.49 19.39 0.15
CA ARG A 201 -3.73 19.52 1.59
C ARG A 201 -5.21 19.39 1.89
N GLY A 202 -5.56 18.51 2.83
CA GLY A 202 -6.96 18.19 3.12
C GLY A 202 -7.51 17.03 2.28
N LYS A 203 -6.70 16.49 1.37
CA LYS A 203 -7.12 15.46 0.40
C LYS A 203 -6.12 14.32 0.23
N ALA A 204 -4.88 14.45 0.69
CA ALA A 204 -3.79 13.54 0.35
C ALA A 204 -4.06 12.09 0.80
N ILE A 205 -4.60 11.91 2.01
CA ILE A 205 -4.97 10.59 2.55
C ILE A 205 -6.22 10.02 1.84
N THR A 206 -7.19 10.87 1.50
CA THR A 206 -8.44 10.47 0.83
C THR A 206 -8.32 10.32 -0.68
N GLU A 207 -7.24 10.81 -1.30
CA GLU A 207 -6.93 10.66 -2.72
C GLU A 207 -5.71 9.77 -2.95
N GLY A 208 -5.10 9.27 -1.87
CA GLY A 208 -4.04 8.27 -1.90
C GLY A 208 -4.47 7.00 -2.65
N PRO A 209 -3.50 6.12 -2.98
CA PRO A 209 -3.71 4.99 -3.87
C PRO A 209 -4.77 3.99 -3.39
N LEU A 210 -5.17 4.02 -2.11
CA LEU A 210 -6.29 3.27 -1.56
C LEU A 210 -7.04 4.09 -0.51
N PRO A 211 -7.99 4.92 -0.93
CA PRO A 211 -8.70 5.86 -0.05
C PRO A 211 -9.83 5.20 0.76
N PHE A 212 -9.97 3.89 0.60
CA PHE A 212 -11.06 3.06 1.11
C PHE A 212 -11.23 3.11 2.64
N LEU A 213 -10.22 3.53 3.40
CA LEU A 213 -10.34 3.57 4.85
C LEU A 213 -10.94 4.88 5.40
N PHE A 214 -10.98 5.95 4.60
CA PHE A 214 -11.09 7.32 5.15
C PHE A 214 -12.12 8.23 4.48
N GLY A 215 -13.18 7.67 3.88
CA GLY A 215 -14.34 8.46 3.44
C GLY A 215 -14.31 8.93 1.99
N ALA A 216 -13.79 8.11 1.06
CA ALA A 216 -13.99 8.35 -0.36
C ALA A 216 -15.48 8.28 -0.74
N SER A 217 -15.97 9.26 -1.52
CA SER A 217 -17.33 9.21 -2.07
C SER A 217 -17.48 8.08 -3.09
N ALA A 218 -18.70 7.54 -3.23
CA ALA A 218 -19.00 6.53 -4.24
C ALA A 218 -18.64 7.04 -5.64
N GLU A 219 -18.90 8.31 -5.91
CA GLU A 219 -18.55 8.97 -7.17
C GLU A 219 -17.03 8.99 -7.42
N SER A 220 -16.24 9.37 -6.41
CA SER A 220 -14.78 9.38 -6.51
C SER A 220 -14.22 7.98 -6.78
N LEU A 221 -14.75 6.97 -6.08
CA LEU A 221 -14.37 5.57 -6.28
C LEU A 221 -14.70 5.08 -7.69
N LEU A 222 -15.92 5.32 -8.17
CA LEU A 222 -16.33 4.92 -9.53
C LEU A 222 -15.58 5.68 -10.62
N ARG A 223 -15.07 6.88 -10.33
CA ARG A 223 -14.21 7.63 -11.26
C ARG A 223 -12.84 7.01 -11.40
N ARG A 224 -12.26 6.51 -10.30
CA ARG A 224 -10.88 5.98 -10.25
C ARG A 224 -10.79 4.49 -10.51
N TYR A 225 -11.86 3.73 -10.26
CA TYR A 225 -11.84 2.28 -10.32
C TYR A 225 -12.99 1.68 -11.13
N TYR A 226 -12.71 0.59 -11.84
CA TYR A 226 -13.73 -0.36 -12.25
C TYR A 226 -14.02 -1.26 -11.04
N MET A 227 -15.26 -1.25 -10.56
CA MET A 227 -15.64 -1.97 -9.34
C MET A 227 -16.80 -2.95 -9.57
N ARG A 228 -16.86 -4.01 -8.76
CA ARG A 228 -18.01 -4.93 -8.73
C ARG A 228 -18.14 -5.60 -7.37
N VAL A 229 -19.33 -6.14 -7.09
CA VAL A 229 -19.55 -6.99 -5.92
C VAL A 229 -19.12 -8.41 -6.25
N ILE A 230 -18.26 -8.99 -5.42
CA ILE A 230 -17.73 -10.37 -5.58
C ILE A 230 -18.10 -11.29 -4.41
N THR A 231 -19.07 -10.87 -3.59
CA THR A 231 -19.50 -11.61 -2.39
C THR A 231 -19.90 -13.05 -2.75
N PRO A 232 -19.23 -14.08 -2.19
CA PRO A 232 -19.62 -15.46 -2.43
C PRO A 232 -21.02 -15.76 -1.91
N SER A 233 -21.77 -16.63 -2.59
CA SER A 233 -23.17 -16.94 -2.23
C SER A 233 -23.33 -17.59 -0.86
N ASN A 234 -22.28 -18.23 -0.34
CA ASN A 234 -22.24 -18.86 0.97
C ASN A 234 -21.81 -17.90 2.10
N VAL A 235 -21.43 -16.67 1.78
CA VAL A 235 -21.04 -15.67 2.76
C VAL A 235 -22.26 -14.87 3.20
N GLN A 236 -22.49 -14.85 4.51
CA GLN A 236 -23.56 -14.08 5.14
C GLN A 236 -22.92 -13.02 6.04
N ASN A 237 -23.56 -11.85 6.15
CA ASN A 237 -23.13 -10.72 6.99
C ASN A 237 -21.88 -9.97 6.51
N GLU A 238 -21.47 -10.16 5.26
CA GLU A 238 -20.38 -9.42 4.65
C GLU A 238 -20.75 -9.01 3.22
N ILE A 239 -20.09 -7.97 2.73
CA ILE A 239 -20.10 -7.60 1.32
C ILE A 239 -18.66 -7.42 0.85
N TRP A 240 -18.33 -8.07 -0.26
CA TRP A 240 -16.99 -8.09 -0.83
C TRP A 240 -17.00 -7.30 -2.13
N LEU A 241 -16.10 -6.33 -2.24
CA LEU A 241 -15.91 -5.46 -3.40
C LEU A 241 -14.57 -5.77 -4.05
N GLU A 242 -14.55 -5.81 -5.37
CA GLU A 242 -13.33 -5.81 -6.17
C GLU A 242 -13.18 -4.46 -6.86
N ALA A 243 -11.96 -3.92 -6.91
CA ALA A 243 -11.64 -2.64 -7.54
C ALA A 243 -10.35 -2.73 -8.39
N HIS A 244 -10.44 -2.35 -9.66
CA HIS A 244 -9.31 -2.27 -10.59
C HIS A 244 -9.07 -0.81 -10.99
N PRO A 245 -7.81 -0.33 -10.99
CA PRO A 245 -7.50 1.06 -11.36
C PRO A 245 -7.89 1.35 -12.82
N LYS A 246 -8.51 2.51 -13.04
CA LYS A 246 -8.82 3.00 -14.39
C LYS A 246 -7.63 3.65 -15.07
N TYR A 247 -6.67 4.17 -14.32
CA TYR A 247 -5.54 4.92 -14.86
C TYR A 247 -4.23 4.16 -14.68
N GLN A 248 -3.34 4.28 -15.66
CA GLN A 248 -2.04 3.61 -15.65
C GLN A 248 -1.17 4.02 -14.44
N GLN A 249 -1.31 5.26 -13.97
CA GLN A 249 -0.56 5.77 -12.82
C GLN A 249 -0.88 4.98 -11.55
N GLU A 250 -2.16 4.73 -11.25
CA GLU A 250 -2.56 3.88 -10.15
C GLU A 250 -2.22 2.40 -10.39
N ALA A 251 -2.36 1.92 -11.64
CA ALA A 251 -2.04 0.53 -12.00
C ALA A 251 -0.56 0.17 -11.82
N ALA A 252 0.34 1.16 -11.79
CA ALA A 252 1.73 0.95 -11.44
C ALA A 252 1.93 0.51 -9.98
N ASN A 253 0.97 0.80 -9.09
CA ASN A 253 1.07 0.50 -7.67
C ASN A 253 0.44 -0.85 -7.31
N PHE A 254 -0.68 -1.21 -7.94
CA PHE A 254 -1.39 -2.47 -7.70
C PHE A 254 -2.23 -2.86 -8.91
N LEU A 255 -2.43 -4.17 -9.07
CA LEU A 255 -3.29 -4.75 -10.11
C LEU A 255 -4.77 -4.57 -9.77
N LYS A 256 -5.15 -4.96 -8.55
CA LYS A 256 -6.51 -4.84 -8.04
C LYS A 256 -6.53 -4.86 -6.51
N ALA A 257 -7.62 -4.36 -5.94
CA ALA A 257 -7.93 -4.44 -4.53
C ALA A 257 -9.23 -5.23 -4.31
N GLU A 258 -9.27 -6.02 -3.25
CA GLU A 258 -10.47 -6.68 -2.75
C GLU A 258 -10.74 -6.19 -1.32
N LEU A 259 -11.93 -5.67 -1.08
CA LEU A 259 -12.33 -5.05 0.18
C LEU A 259 -13.52 -5.80 0.76
N ILE A 260 -13.44 -6.15 2.04
CA ILE A 260 -14.52 -6.80 2.78
C ILE A 260 -15.08 -5.81 3.79
N LEU A 261 -16.40 -5.59 3.72
CA LEU A 261 -17.16 -4.79 4.68
C LEU A 261 -18.11 -5.69 5.48
N LYS A 262 -18.25 -5.44 6.78
CA LYS A 262 -19.23 -6.12 7.64
C LYS A 262 -20.62 -5.54 7.46
N LEU A 263 -21.63 -6.40 7.45
CA LEU A 263 -23.03 -5.98 7.53
C LEU A 263 -23.56 -6.11 8.97
N PRO A 264 -24.49 -5.24 9.40
CA PRO A 264 -25.03 -4.08 8.66
C PRO A 264 -24.20 -2.79 8.85
N THR A 265 -23.07 -2.84 9.54
CA THR A 265 -22.32 -1.63 9.96
C THR A 265 -21.55 -0.94 8.84
N MET A 266 -21.27 -1.65 7.75
CA MET A 266 -20.35 -1.25 6.66
C MET A 266 -18.93 -0.94 7.13
N GLU A 267 -18.52 -1.52 8.26
CA GLU A 267 -17.16 -1.39 8.77
C GLU A 267 -16.18 -2.19 7.92
N VAL A 268 -15.01 -1.61 7.64
CA VAL A 268 -13.95 -2.31 6.92
C VAL A 268 -13.39 -3.43 7.78
N PHE A 269 -13.39 -4.64 7.24
CA PHE A 269 -12.89 -5.83 7.93
C PHE A 269 -11.56 -6.31 7.39
N ALA A 270 -11.42 -6.36 6.06
CA ALA A 270 -10.19 -6.80 5.43
C ALA A 270 -9.98 -6.11 4.09
N LEU A 271 -8.72 -5.96 3.72
CA LEU A 271 -8.28 -5.42 2.44
C LEU A 271 -7.18 -6.31 1.87
N GLN A 272 -7.37 -6.77 0.65
CA GLN A 272 -6.37 -7.54 -0.08
C GLN A 272 -5.92 -6.74 -1.31
N LEU A 273 -4.62 -6.61 -1.49
CA LEU A 273 -3.98 -5.84 -2.54
C LEU A 273 -3.08 -6.74 -3.36
N PHE A 274 -3.39 -6.88 -4.63
CA PHE A 274 -2.60 -7.66 -5.56
C PHE A 274 -1.55 -6.77 -6.20
N TYR A 275 -0.29 -7.19 -6.14
CA TYR A 275 0.79 -6.46 -6.80
C TYR A 275 0.62 -6.45 -8.32
N PRO A 276 1.20 -5.49 -9.05
CA PRO A 276 1.16 -5.47 -10.52
C PRO A 276 1.71 -6.77 -11.15
N SER A 277 2.64 -7.44 -10.45
CA SER A 277 3.24 -8.72 -10.85
C SER A 277 2.38 -9.95 -10.52
N ALA A 278 1.20 -9.77 -9.91
CA ALA A 278 0.36 -10.88 -9.48
C ALA A 278 -0.20 -11.65 -10.68
N HIS A 279 0.00 -12.97 -10.67
CA HIS A 279 -0.55 -13.92 -11.63
C HIS A 279 -1.34 -15.00 -10.86
N PRO A 280 -2.33 -15.69 -11.46
CA PRO A 280 -3.06 -16.78 -10.79
C PRO A 280 -2.18 -17.84 -10.10
N SER A 281 -0.98 -18.08 -10.62
CA SER A 281 0.01 -19.02 -10.06
C SER A 281 0.83 -18.48 -8.90
N THR A 282 1.08 -17.16 -8.86
CA THR A 282 1.97 -16.52 -7.88
C THR A 282 1.19 -15.85 -6.75
N GLN A 283 0.01 -15.31 -7.06
CA GLN A 283 -0.88 -14.59 -6.15
C GLN A 283 -0.13 -13.57 -5.26
N ALA A 284 0.87 -12.87 -5.81
CA ALA A 284 1.66 -11.88 -5.10
C ALA A 284 0.74 -10.79 -4.54
N ARG A 285 0.60 -10.73 -3.21
CA ARG A 285 -0.41 -9.88 -2.58
C ARG A 285 -0.08 -9.52 -1.14
N LYS A 286 -0.70 -8.44 -0.67
CA LYS A 286 -0.78 -8.07 0.75
C LYS A 286 -2.21 -8.22 1.22
N VAL A 287 -2.41 -8.85 2.36
CA VAL A 287 -3.71 -8.96 3.02
C VAL A 287 -3.62 -8.23 4.34
N TYR A 288 -4.57 -7.33 4.60
CA TYR A 288 -4.78 -6.65 5.86
C TYR A 288 -6.09 -7.16 6.46
N GLN A 289 -6.07 -7.50 7.74
CA GLN A 289 -7.27 -7.67 8.53
C GLN A 289 -7.26 -6.60 9.62
N PHE A 290 -8.38 -5.89 9.74
CA PHE A 290 -8.54 -4.80 10.70
C PHE A 290 -9.29 -5.29 11.93
N GLU A 291 -8.83 -4.87 13.09
CA GLU A 291 -9.38 -5.26 14.38
C GLU A 291 -9.47 -4.04 15.30
N ARG A 292 -10.31 -4.15 16.34
CA ARG A 292 -10.47 -3.13 17.38
C ARG A 292 -10.72 -1.74 16.79
N LEU A 293 -11.59 -1.68 15.78
CA LEU A 293 -12.00 -0.44 15.14
C LEU A 293 -12.65 0.47 16.18
N LYS A 294 -12.18 1.71 16.23
CA LYS A 294 -12.72 2.79 17.04
C LYS A 294 -13.00 3.98 16.13
N VAL A 295 -14.28 4.25 15.92
CA VAL A 295 -14.75 5.39 15.13
C VAL A 295 -15.26 6.46 16.07
N ASN A 296 -14.79 7.70 15.90
CA ASN A 296 -15.21 8.86 16.69
C ASN A 296 -15.14 8.63 18.22
N ALA A 297 -14.22 7.78 18.67
CA ALA A 297 -14.11 7.41 20.08
C ALA A 297 -13.64 8.62 20.90
N VAL A 298 -14.38 8.93 21.96
CA VAL A 298 -14.01 9.97 22.92
C VAL A 298 -12.97 9.39 23.87
N ASP A 299 -11.77 9.97 23.86
CA ASP A 299 -10.73 9.68 24.84
C ASP A 299 -10.64 10.86 25.83
N PRO A 300 -11.20 10.75 27.04
CA PRO A 300 -11.23 11.85 28.01
C PRO A 300 -9.83 12.26 28.49
N LEU A 301 -8.80 11.43 28.27
CA LEU A 301 -7.42 11.73 28.62
C LEU A 301 -6.61 12.30 27.44
N ARG A 302 -7.23 12.51 26.27
CA ARG A 302 -6.54 12.96 25.06
C ARG A 302 -5.84 14.31 25.23
N ILE A 303 -6.36 15.22 26.04
CA ILE A 303 -5.72 16.53 26.29
C ILE A 303 -4.36 16.41 27.00
N PHE A 304 -4.10 15.29 27.67
CA PHE A 304 -2.84 15.00 28.35
C PHE A 304 -1.90 14.13 27.50
N LYS A 305 -2.34 13.69 26.31
CA LYS A 305 -1.54 12.86 25.40
C LYS A 305 -0.91 13.74 24.32
N GLU A 306 0.31 13.40 23.93
CA GLU A 306 0.95 14.02 22.79
C GLU A 306 0.12 13.77 21.51
N ASP A 307 0.10 14.74 20.59
CA ASP A 307 -0.58 14.58 19.29
C ASP A 307 0.10 13.44 18.52
N PRO A 308 -0.59 12.32 18.25
CA PRO A 308 0.02 11.17 17.57
C PRO A 308 0.43 11.48 16.12
N PHE A 309 -0.06 12.60 15.55
CA PHE A 309 0.28 13.07 14.21
C PHE A 309 1.41 14.09 14.20
N LYS A 310 2.02 14.38 15.35
CA LYS A 310 3.22 15.22 15.40
C LYS A 310 4.46 14.36 15.06
N PRO A 311 5.25 14.72 14.04
CA PRO A 311 6.49 14.02 13.76
C PRO A 311 7.48 14.24 14.90
N ASN A 312 8.24 13.20 15.23
CA ASN A 312 9.25 13.24 16.26
C ASN A 312 10.45 12.38 15.86
N LEU A 313 11.66 12.83 16.17
CA LEU A 313 12.83 11.97 16.05
C LEU A 313 12.77 10.90 17.15
N PRO A 314 12.97 9.61 16.83
CA PRO A 314 12.97 8.55 17.85
C PRO A 314 14.07 8.74 18.92
N ASP A 315 15.27 9.15 18.49
CA ASP A 315 16.40 9.45 19.37
C ASP A 315 17.39 10.43 18.69
N ARG A 316 18.45 10.82 19.40
CA ARG A 316 19.45 11.80 18.92
C ARG A 316 20.30 11.34 17.73
N SER A 317 20.27 10.05 17.37
CA SER A 317 20.98 9.51 16.21
C SER A 317 20.20 9.63 14.90
N TRP A 318 18.97 10.13 14.96
CA TRP A 318 18.16 10.36 13.77
C TRP A 318 18.36 11.76 13.18
N SER A 319 18.18 11.87 11.88
CA SER A 319 18.17 13.15 11.15
C SER A 319 16.83 13.35 10.42
N GLN A 320 16.51 14.60 10.09
CA GLN A 320 15.34 14.94 9.29
C GLN A 320 15.80 15.64 8.00
N THR A 321 15.25 15.20 6.87
CA THR A 321 15.50 15.78 5.55
C THR A 321 14.17 16.20 4.94
N VAL A 322 14.14 17.37 4.30
CA VAL A 322 12.95 17.88 3.60
C VAL A 322 13.14 17.68 2.10
N GLU A 323 12.22 16.95 1.49
CA GLU A 323 12.10 16.81 0.04
C GLU A 323 10.97 17.72 -0.46
N SER A 324 11.32 18.72 -1.27
CA SER A 324 10.34 19.52 -1.99
C SER A 324 9.66 18.65 -3.04
N SER A 325 8.33 18.71 -3.12
CA SER A 325 7.48 17.93 -4.06
C SER A 325 7.77 18.17 -5.57
N GLY A 326 8.82 18.91 -5.92
CA GLY A 326 9.26 19.22 -7.28
C GLY A 326 10.47 18.41 -7.77
N THR A 327 10.99 17.43 -7.01
CA THR A 327 12.09 16.57 -7.46
C THR A 327 11.87 15.12 -7.06
N ALA A 328 10.75 14.53 -7.47
CA ALA A 328 10.69 13.09 -7.64
C ALA A 328 11.28 12.76 -9.02
N PRO A 329 12.44 12.10 -9.13
CA PRO A 329 12.84 11.51 -10.39
C PRO A 329 11.85 10.37 -10.67
N ASN A 330 10.97 10.57 -11.66
CA ASN A 330 9.92 9.64 -12.10
C ASN A 330 8.86 9.28 -11.04
N GLY A 331 7.69 9.92 -11.12
CA GLY A 331 6.40 9.25 -10.88
C GLY A 331 6.14 8.66 -9.49
N ALA A 332 6.88 9.06 -8.45
CA ALA A 332 6.60 8.61 -7.09
C ALA A 332 5.28 9.26 -6.60
N ALA A 333 4.19 8.50 -6.64
CA ALA A 333 2.96 8.85 -5.96
C ALA A 333 3.24 8.98 -4.45
N ALA A 334 2.44 9.80 -3.76
CA ALA A 334 2.45 9.87 -2.31
C ALA A 334 2.40 8.45 -1.70
N PRO A 335 3.17 8.16 -0.64
CA PRO A 335 3.29 6.81 -0.10
C PRO A 335 1.90 6.22 0.21
N SER A 336 1.61 5.07 -0.39
CA SER A 336 0.40 4.29 -0.15
C SER A 336 0.35 3.79 1.29
N ILE A 337 -0.85 3.49 1.77
CA ILE A 337 -1.00 2.55 2.89
C ILE A 337 -0.32 1.24 2.48
N GLY A 338 0.86 0.98 3.06
CA GLY A 338 1.61 -0.26 2.86
C GLY A 338 2.44 -0.36 1.57
N ALA A 339 2.70 0.72 0.85
CA ALA A 339 3.76 0.73 -0.16
C ALA A 339 5.00 1.39 0.42
N ARG A 340 6.10 0.63 0.47
CA ARG A 340 7.42 1.22 0.48
C ARG A 340 7.60 1.95 -0.86
N PRO A 341 8.15 3.18 -0.88
CA PRO A 341 8.90 3.63 -2.04
C PRO A 341 9.98 2.58 -2.30
N MET A 342 9.96 1.96 -3.47
CA MET A 342 10.99 0.99 -3.86
C MET A 342 12.36 1.69 -3.77
N PRO A 343 13.39 1.08 -3.16
CA PRO A 343 14.73 1.61 -3.27
C PRO A 343 15.11 1.64 -4.75
N GLN A 344 15.41 2.82 -5.27
CA GLN A 344 16.00 2.94 -6.60
C GLN A 344 17.35 2.23 -6.54
N LEU A 345 17.48 1.13 -7.29
CA LEU A 345 18.77 0.49 -7.49
C LEU A 345 19.70 1.53 -8.15
N PRO A 346 20.94 1.72 -7.65
CA PRO A 346 21.90 2.59 -8.31
C PRO A 346 22.16 2.07 -9.72
N ARG A 347 22.12 2.99 -10.70
CA ARG A 347 22.47 2.71 -12.10
C ARG A 347 23.95 2.38 -12.26
#